data_AF-A0AA45W7Q3-F1
#
_entry.id   AF-A0AA45W7Q3-F1
#
_cell.length_a   1.000
_cell.length_b   1.000
_cell.length_c   1.000
_cell.angle_alpha   90.00
_cell.angle_beta   90.00
_cell.angle_gamma   90.00
#
_symmetry.space_group_name_H-M   'P 1'
#
loop_
_entity.id
_entity.type
_entity.pdbx_description
1 polymer ?
#
loop_
_entity_poly.entity_id
_entity_poly.type
_entity_poly.pdbx_seq_one_letter_code
_entity_poly.pdbx_strand_id
1 'polypeptide(L)' 'MSILPDDALARHPIHDQVRKVLTDPEAAAAAGPVARRLAWYIRSNAEGRTLRQCHRPPIGHEGAR' A
#
# COMPACT_ATOMS: atom_id res chain seq x y z
N MET A 1 -14.24 20.15 -10.03
CA MET A 1 -13.30 19.34 -9.24
C MET A 1 -11.90 19.64 -9.75
N SER A 2 -11.09 20.36 -8.96
CA SER A 2 -9.70 20.66 -9.35
C SER A 2 -8.88 19.38 -9.28
N ILE A 3 -8.45 18.92 -10.45
CA ILE A 3 -7.47 17.84 -10.58
C ILE A 3 -6.15 18.47 -10.17
N LEU A 4 -5.70 18.22 -8.95
CA LEU A 4 -4.35 18.60 -8.53
C LEU A 4 -3.37 18.05 -9.57
N PRO A 5 -2.40 18.84 -10.07
CA PRO A 5 -1.37 18.32 -10.94
C PRO A 5 -0.67 17.15 -10.23
N ASP A 6 -0.36 16.08 -10.98
CA ASP A 6 0.21 14.82 -10.48
C ASP A 6 1.43 15.05 -9.54
N ASP A 7 2.21 16.10 -9.82
CA ASP A 7 3.32 16.61 -9.01
C ASP A 7 2.96 17.04 -7.57
N ALA A 8 1.74 17.50 -7.32
CA ALA A 8 1.33 17.98 -6.00
C ALA A 8 1.12 16.83 -5.00
N LEU A 9 0.69 15.65 -5.47
CA LEU A 9 0.64 14.43 -4.66
C LEU A 9 2.07 13.92 -4.38
N ALA A 10 2.94 13.92 -5.38
CA ALA A 10 4.34 13.49 -5.24
C ALA A 10 5.12 14.30 -4.19
N ARG A 11 4.77 15.58 -3.98
CA ARG A 11 5.36 16.46 -2.96
C ARG A 11 4.72 16.33 -1.57
N HIS A 12 3.69 15.51 -1.40
CA HIS A 12 3.03 15.36 -0.11
C HIS A 12 3.92 14.55 0.86
N PRO A 13 4.07 14.96 2.14
CA PRO A 13 4.95 14.28 3.12
C PRO A 13 4.68 12.78 3.29
N ILE A 14 3.44 12.36 3.00
CA ILE A 14 3.04 10.94 3.01
C ILE A 14 3.81 10.14 1.95
N HIS A 15 4.13 10.70 0.78
CA HIS A 15 4.86 9.98 -0.27
C HIS A 15 6.31 9.67 0.11
N ASP A 16 6.98 10.56 0.84
CA ASP A 16 8.33 10.28 1.35
C ASP A 16 8.33 9.18 2.42
N GLN A 17 7.36 9.19 3.32
CA GLN A 17 7.19 8.11 4.30
C GLN A 17 6.88 6.78 3.64
N VAL A 18 5.97 6.78 2.65
CA VAL A 18 5.63 5.59 1.85
C VAL A 18 6.86 5.09 1.10
N ARG A 19 7.62 5.96 0.45
CA ARG A 19 8.86 5.60 -0.24
C ARG A 19 9.84 4.95 0.74
N LYS A 20 10.10 5.58 1.89
CA LYS A 20 11.01 5.07 2.91
C LYS A 20 10.58 3.67 3.39
N VAL A 21 9.31 3.49 3.76
CA VAL A 21 8.77 2.18 4.20
C VAL A 21 8.88 1.10 3.12
N LEU A 22 8.83 1.46 1.84
CA LEU A 22 8.89 0.50 0.73
C LEU A 22 10.32 0.18 0.27
N THR A 23 11.29 1.06 0.50
CA THR A 23 12.67 0.87 0.00
C THR A 23 13.69 0.55 1.09
N ASP A 24 13.42 0.90 2.35
CA ASP A 24 14.31 0.69 3.48
C ASP A 24 13.81 -0.49 4.35
N PRO A 25 14.59 -1.59 4.46
CA PRO A 25 14.18 -2.78 5.21
C PRO A 25 14.09 -2.55 6.72
N GLU A 26 14.94 -1.68 7.30
CA GLU A 26 14.88 -1.36 8.73
C GLU A 26 13.66 -0.49 9.03
N ALA A 27 13.38 0.50 8.19
CA ALA A 27 12.17 1.31 8.31
C ALA A 27 10.91 0.45 8.14
N ALA A 28 10.91 -0.51 7.22
CA ALA A 28 9.82 -1.46 7.04
C ALA A 28 9.61 -2.33 8.29
N ALA A 29 10.70 -2.84 8.88
CA ALA A 29 10.63 -3.64 10.10
C ALA A 29 10.06 -2.82 11.28
N ALA A 30 10.53 -1.59 11.46
CA ALA A 30 10.08 -0.69 12.52
C ALA A 30 8.61 -0.26 12.36
N ALA A 31 8.14 -0.05 11.13
CA ALA A 31 6.77 0.39 10.85
C ALA A 31 5.72 -0.72 11.05
N GLY A 32 6.14 -1.98 10.99
CA GLY A 32 5.27 -3.13 11.18
C GLY A 32 4.40 -3.50 9.96
N PRO A 33 3.67 -4.62 10.04
CA PRO A 33 3.00 -5.23 8.88
C PRO A 33 1.84 -4.40 8.32
N VAL A 34 1.10 -3.67 9.15
CA VAL A 34 -0.03 -2.83 8.72
C VAL A 34 0.47 -1.64 7.92
N ALA A 35 1.45 -0.91 8.44
CA ALA A 35 2.01 0.27 7.78
C ALA A 35 2.64 -0.08 6.42
N ARG A 36 3.32 -1.23 6.32
CA ARG A 36 3.87 -1.73 5.05
C ARG A 36 2.79 -1.99 3.99
N ARG A 37 1.67 -2.61 4.36
CA ARG A 37 0.53 -2.83 3.44
C ARG A 37 -0.11 -1.52 3.02
N LEU A 38 -0.26 -0.59 3.96
CA LEU A 38 -0.80 0.74 3.67
C LEU A 38 0.10 1.52 2.71
N ALA A 39 1.43 1.47 2.90
CA ALA A 39 2.38 2.09 1.99
C ALA A 39 2.29 1.52 0.58
N TRP A 40 2.16 0.19 0.46
CA TRP A 40 1.94 -0.45 -0.84
C TRP A 40 0.62 -0.05 -1.49
N TYR A 41 -0.46 0.05 -0.71
CA TYR A 41 -1.76 0.51 -1.18
C TYR A 41 -1.70 1.94 -1.72
N ILE A 42 -1.10 2.87 -0.97
CA ILE A 42 -0.96 4.28 -1.36
C ILE A 42 -0.17 4.38 -2.67
N ARG A 43 0.98 3.71 -2.77
CA ARG A 43 1.79 3.69 -4.01
C ARG A 43 1.01 3.15 -5.21
N SER A 44 0.28 2.04 -5.02
CA SER A 44 -0.49 1.43 -6.10
C SER A 44 -1.62 2.33 -6.60
N ASN A 45 -2.29 3.06 -5.70
CA ASN A 45 -3.30 4.04 -6.06
C ASN A 45 -2.70 5.23 -6.81
N ALA A 46 -1.53 5.73 -6.36
CA ALA A 46 -0.82 6.80 -7.05
C ALA A 46 -0.39 6.39 -8.48
N GLU A 47 -0.04 5.12 -8.68
CA GLU A 47 0.26 4.57 -10.01
C GLU A 47 -1.00 4.21 -10.83
N GLY A 48 -2.21 4.51 -10.33
CA GLY A 48 -3.47 4.22 -11.02
C GLY A 48 -3.80 2.73 -11.15
N ARG A 49 -3.18 1.86 -10.34
CA ARG A 49 -3.39 0.41 -10.42
C ARG A 49 -4.69 0.01 -9.73
N THR A 50 -5.53 -0.76 -10.42
CA THR A 50 -6.70 -1.40 -9.80
C THR A 50 -6.25 -2.52 -8.87
N LEU A 51 -6.45 -2.31 -7.57
CA LEU A 51 -6.19 -3.33 -6.56
C LEU A 51 -7.42 -4.23 -6.40
N ARG A 52 -7.32 -5.48 -6.84
CA ARG A 52 -8.32 -6.50 -6.50
C ARG A 52 -8.06 -7.01 -5.08
N GLN A 53 -9.06 -6.86 -4.22
CA GLN A 53 -9.09 -7.60 -2.96
C GLN A 53 -9.31 -9.07 -3.29
N CYS A 54 -8.24 -9.86 -3.25
CA CYS A 54 -8.36 -11.31 -3.27
C CYS A 54 -8.82 -11.76 -1.89
N HIS A 55 -10.09 -12.12 -1.76
CA HIS A 55 -10.56 -12.87 -0.61
C HIS A 55 -9.89 -14.25 -0.65
N ARG A 56 -8.77 -14.38 0.07
CA ARG A 56 -8.20 -15.70 0.36
C ARG A 56 -9.05 -16.27 1.49
N PRO A 57 -9.82 -17.34 1.28
CA PRO A 57 -10.51 -17.98 2.38
C PRO A 57 -9.45 -18.38 3.43
N PRO A 58 -9.76 -18.25 4.73
CA PRO A 58 -8.86 -18.71 5.78
C PRO A 58 -8.51 -20.18 5.50
N ILE A 59 -7.22 -20.51 5.57
CA ILE A 59 -6.73 -21.88 5.38
C ILE A 59 -7.43 -22.72 6.46
N GLY A 60 -8.38 -23.56 6.04
CA GLY A 60 -9.28 -24.29 6.95
C GLY A 60 -10.62 -24.75 6.34
N HIS A 61 -11.03 -24.24 5.18
CA HIS A 61 -12.21 -24.77 4.45
C HIS A 61 -11.84 -25.83 3.41
N GLU A 62 -10.85 -26.68 3.71
CA GLU A 62 -10.65 -27.93 2.98
C GLU A 62 -11.43 -29.01 3.73
N GLY A 63 -12.67 -29.24 3.30
CA GLY A 63 -13.48 -30.38 3.76
C GLY A 63 -14.79 -30.01 4.47
N ALA A 64 -15.80 -29.63 3.69
CA ALA A 64 -17.16 -30.12 3.92
C ALA A 64 -17.80 -30.23 2.54
N ARG A 65 -17.95 -31.48 2.09
CA ARG A 65 -18.85 -31.85 1.00
C ARG A 65 -20.28 -31.43 1.33
#